data_AF-A0A3S4LM99-F1
#
_entry.id   AF-A0A3S4LM99-F1
#
_cell.length_a   1.000
_cell.length_b   1.000
_cell.length_c   1.000
_cell.angle_alpha   90.00
_cell.angle_beta   90.00
_cell.angle_gamma   90.00
#
_symmetry.space_group_name_H-M   'P 1'
#
loop_
_entity.id
_entity.type
_entity.pdbx_description
1 polymer ?
#
loop_
_entity_poly.entity_id
_entity_poly.type
_entity_poly.pdbx_seq_one_letter_code
_entity_poly.pdbx_strand_id
1 'polypeptide(L)' 'METALNALADKYPPLAAKLERQPGEREARWCHLLSGEPQILPAQACEVIDVGLTGRVAALEAEVSALKAMVLALEQRLNG' A
#
# COMPACT_ATOMS: atom_id res chain seq x y z
N MET A 1 -0.76 -27.52 0.91
CA MET A 1 -0.44 -27.05 -0.45
C MET A 1 1.04 -26.66 -0.57
N GLU A 2 1.57 -25.85 0.36
CA GLU A 2 2.99 -25.44 0.36
C GLU A 2 3.98 -26.62 0.38
N THR A 3 3.69 -27.72 1.10
CA THR A 3 4.56 -28.91 1.14
C THR A 3 4.79 -29.56 -0.23
N ALA A 4 3.75 -29.61 -1.07
CA ALA A 4 3.86 -30.18 -2.43
C ALA A 4 4.65 -29.26 -3.36
N LEU A 5 4.52 -27.94 -3.20
CA LEU A 5 5.26 -26.95 -3.97
C LEU A 5 6.75 -26.94 -3.59
N ASN A 6 7.06 -27.08 -2.29
CA ASN A 6 8.44 -27.26 -1.82
C ASN A 6 9.05 -28.53 -2.43
N ALA A 7 8.33 -29.65 -2.43
CA ALA A 7 8.82 -30.90 -3.04
C ALA A 7 9.07 -30.79 -4.57
N LEU A 8 8.41 -29.85 -5.26
CA LEU A 8 8.69 -29.54 -6.67
C LEU A 8 9.89 -28.61 -6.85
N ALA A 9 10.12 -27.71 -5.90
CA ALA A 9 11.29 -26.83 -5.87
C ALA A 9 12.57 -27.59 -5.51
N ASP A 10 12.48 -28.61 -4.65
CA ASP A 10 13.63 -29.41 -4.20
C ASP A 10 14.13 -30.44 -5.26
N LYS A 11 13.49 -30.51 -6.43
CA LYS A 11 13.91 -31.40 -7.53
C LYS A 11 15.15 -30.87 -8.25
N TYR A 12 15.80 -31.76 -8.99
CA TYR A 12 16.89 -31.41 -9.89
C TYR A 12 16.61 -31.90 -11.32
N PRO A 13 16.33 -31.00 -12.28
CA PRO A 13 16.19 -29.54 -12.12
C PRO A 13 14.91 -29.15 -11.34
N PRO A 14 14.88 -27.96 -10.71
CA PRO A 14 13.70 -27.48 -9.98
C PRO A 14 12.53 -27.29 -10.94
N LEU A 15 11.32 -27.66 -10.52
CA LEU A 15 10.12 -27.56 -11.35
C LEU A 15 9.20 -26.39 -10.97
N ALA A 16 9.40 -25.81 -9.78
CA ALA A 16 8.67 -24.65 -9.29
C ALA A 16 9.59 -23.72 -8.49
N ALA A 17 9.27 -22.43 -8.49
CA ALA A 17 9.96 -21.40 -7.71
C ALA A 17 8.95 -20.57 -6.89
N LYS A 18 9.35 -20.24 -5.65
CA LYS A 18 8.60 -19.34 -4.77
C LYS A 18 8.95 -17.90 -5.14
N LEU A 19 7.94 -17.07 -5.41
CA LEU A 19 8.12 -15.66 -5.75
C LEU A 19 8.07 -14.79 -4.49
N GLU A 20 8.68 -13.61 -4.59
CA GLU A 20 8.57 -12.58 -3.55
C GLU A 20 7.10 -12.17 -3.35
N ARG A 21 6.76 -11.89 -2.09
CA ARG A 21 5.41 -11.46 -1.71
C ARG A 21 5.18 -10.04 -2.19
N GLN A 22 4.05 -9.82 -2.84
CA GLN A 22 3.60 -8.47 -3.16
C GLN A 22 2.96 -7.81 -1.94
N PRO A 23 2.98 -6.46 -1.86
CA PRO A 23 2.27 -5.73 -0.82
C PRO A 23 0.78 -6.12 -0.76
N GLY A 24 0.27 -6.45 0.43
CA GLY A 24 -1.14 -6.80 0.64
C GLY A 24 -1.50 -8.28 0.43
N GLU A 25 -0.61 -9.12 -0.10
CA GLU A 25 -0.89 -10.55 -0.23
C GLU A 25 -0.65 -11.33 1.07
N ARG A 26 -1.59 -12.22 1.43
CA ARG A 26 -1.50 -13.06 2.65
C ARG A 26 -0.51 -14.22 2.50
N GLU A 27 -0.38 -14.77 1.30
CA GLU A 27 0.39 -15.96 0.99
C GLU A 27 1.37 -15.69 -0.17
N ALA A 28 2.42 -16.50 -0.29
CA ALA A 28 3.40 -16.35 -1.36
C ALA A 28 2.91 -17.00 -2.66
N ARG A 29 3.24 -16.38 -3.79
CA ARG A 29 2.96 -16.92 -5.12
C ARG A 29 4.05 -17.91 -5.56
N TRP A 30 3.67 -18.84 -6.43
CA TRP A 30 4.56 -19.85 -6.99
C TRP A 30 4.45 -19.87 -8.51
N CYS A 31 5.55 -20.14 -9.21
CA CYS A 31 5.59 -20.25 -10.67
C CYS A 31 6.27 -21.55 -11.09
N HIS A 32 5.85 -22.15 -12.21
CA HIS A 32 6.49 -23.34 -12.77
C HIS A 32 7.72 -22.96 -13.60
N LEU A 33 8.73 -23.84 -13.61
CA LEU A 33 9.97 -23.68 -14.39
C LEU A 33 9.98 -24.49 -15.69
N LEU A 34 8.86 -25.16 -16.00
CA LEU A 34 8.71 -26.03 -17.19
C LEU A 34 8.79 -25.28 -18.52
N SER A 35 8.68 -23.95 -18.51
CA SER A 35 8.72 -23.08 -19.71
C SER A 35 9.92 -22.13 -19.71
N GLY A 36 10.94 -22.42 -18.89
CA GLY A 36 12.10 -21.55 -18.69
C GLY A 36 12.00 -20.71 -17.41
N GLU A 37 12.94 -19.78 -17.24
CA GLU A 37 12.97 -18.89 -16.08
C GLU A 37 11.83 -17.85 -16.14
N PRO A 38 11.13 -17.62 -15.02
CA PRO A 38 10.05 -16.65 -14.97
C PRO A 38 10.61 -15.24 -15.10
N GLN A 39 10.01 -14.43 -15.97
CA GLN A 39 10.24 -12.99 -15.98
C GLN A 39 9.57 -12.37 -14.75
N ILE A 40 10.35 -12.17 -13.69
CA ILE A 40 9.90 -11.49 -12.47
C ILE A 40 9.83 -10.00 -12.77
N LEU A 41 8.66 -9.53 -13.17
CA LEU A 41 8.40 -8.09 -13.24
C LEU A 41 8.38 -7.54 -11.82
N PRO A 42 9.05 -6.38 -11.57
CA PRO A 42 9.01 -5.74 -10.26
C PRO A 42 7.55 -5.52 -9.88
N ALA A 43 7.21 -5.78 -8.62
CA ALA A 43 5.88 -5.51 -8.11
C ALA A 43 5.54 -4.06 -8.43
N GLN A 44 4.52 -3.85 -9.27
CA GLN A 44 4.06 -2.52 -9.61
C GLN A 44 3.65 -1.86 -8.29
N ALA A 45 4.29 -0.75 -7.94
CA ALA A 45 3.92 -0.01 -6.74
C ALA A 45 2.42 0.25 -6.81
N CYS A 46 1.66 -0.15 -5.78
CA CYS A 46 0.28 0.27 -5.68
C CYS A 46 0.30 1.80 -5.68
N GLU A 47 -0.22 2.40 -6.75
CA GLU A 47 -0.41 3.84 -6.79
C GLU A 47 -1.33 4.20 -5.62
N VAL A 48 -0.86 5.12 -4.78
CA VAL A 48 -1.70 5.69 -3.73
C VAL A 48 -2.79 6.47 -4.44
N ILE A 49 -3.98 5.88 -4.50
CA ILE A 49 -5.15 6.57 -5.03
C ILE A 49 -5.54 7.62 -3.99
N ASP A 50 -5.20 8.88 -4.26
CA ASP A 50 -5.71 10.01 -3.48
C ASP A 50 -7.20 10.20 -3.81
N VAL A 51 -8.06 9.57 -3.00
CA VAL A 51 -9.53 9.65 -3.13
C VAL A 51 -10.04 10.97 -2.55
N GLY A 52 -9.48 12.10 -3.02
CA GLY A 52 -9.82 13.45 -2.57
C GLY A 52 -9.44 13.72 -1.10
N LEU A 53 -8.51 12.94 -0.52
CA LEU A 53 -8.01 13.16 0.83
C LEU A 53 -7.33 14.53 0.91
N THR A 54 -6.48 14.85 -0.06
CA THR A 54 -5.76 16.14 -0.09
C THR A 54 -6.73 17.33 -0.14
N GLY A 55 -7.78 17.24 -0.97
CA GLY A 55 -8.81 18.29 -1.05
C GLY A 55 -9.60 18.46 0.25
N ARG A 56 -9.96 17.34 0.89
CA ARG A 56 -10.65 17.35 2.19
C ARG A 56 -9.77 17.94 3.30
N VAL A 57 -8.47 17.60 3.32
CA VAL A 57 -7.51 18.14 4.29
C VAL A 57 -7.38 19.66 4.11
N ALA A 58 -7.20 20.14 2.88
CA ALA A 58 -7.10 21.58 2.59
C ALA A 58 -8.37 22.35 3.01
N ALA A 59 -9.56 21.79 2.75
CA ALA A 59 -10.83 22.40 3.18
C ALA A 59 -10.93 22.49 4.71
N LEU A 60 -10.60 21.40 5.41
CA LEU A 60 -10.60 21.37 6.88
C LEU A 60 -9.58 22.35 7.47
N GLU A 61 -8.39 22.46 6.88
CA GLU A 61 -7.37 23.42 7.33
C GLU A 61 -7.84 24.87 7.19
N ALA A 62 -8.54 25.19 6.09
CA ALA A 62 -9.15 26.51 5.89
C ALA A 62 -10.25 26.80 6.92
N GLU A 63 -11.14 25.83 7.17
CA GLU A 63 -12.20 25.95 8.18
C GLU A 63 -11.62 26.14 9.59
N VAL A 64 -10.60 25.36 9.96
CA VAL A 64 -9.91 25.48 11.25
C VAL A 64 -9.25 26.86 11.39
N SER A 65 -8.64 27.38 10.33
CA SER A 65 -8.05 28.73 10.34
C SER A 65 -9.11 29.80 10.58
N ALA A 66 -10.25 29.71 9.89
CA ALA A 66 -11.37 30.63 10.06
C ALA A 66 -11.95 30.58 11.49
N LEU A 67 -12.17 29.36 12.02
CA LEU A 67 -12.67 29.16 13.38
C LEU A 67 -11.71 29.73 14.42
N LYS A 68 -10.40 29.50 14.27
CA LYS A 68 -9.38 30.09 15.18
C LYS A 68 -9.40 31.62 15.16
N ALA A 69 -9.55 32.23 13.99
CA ALA A 69 -9.66 33.69 13.89
C ALA A 69 -10.93 34.22 14.58
N MET A 70 -12.06 33.53 14.42
CA MET A 70 -13.31 33.88 15.11
C MET A 70 -13.19 33.75 16.64
N VAL A 71 -12.59 32.67 17.13
CA VAL A 71 -12.36 32.46 18.57
C VAL A 71 -11.49 33.58 19.14
N LEU A 72 -10.38 33.91 18.48
CA LEU A 72 -9.49 34.98 18.92
C LEU A 72 -10.21 36.34 18.95
N ALA A 73 -11.06 36.63 17.97
CA ALA A 73 -11.88 37.85 17.96
C ALA A 73 -12.92 37.86 19.10
N LEU A 74 -13.49 36.71 19.46
CA LEU A 74 -14.44 36.60 20.58
C LEU A 74 -13.73 36.75 21.92
N GLU A 75 -12.57 36.12 22.10
CA GLU A 75 -11.74 36.26 23.30
C GLU A 75 -11.33 37.72 23.55
N GLN A 76 -10.91 38.43 22.49
CA GLN A 76 -10.59 39.86 22.57
C GLN A 76 -11.77 40.72 23.02
N ARG A 77 -12.99 40.38 22.59
CA ARG A 77 -14.22 41.11 22.98
C ARG A 77 -14.65 40.84 24.42
N LEU A 78 -14.34 39.66 24.95
CA LEU A 78 -14.69 39.27 26.33
C LEU A 78 -13.67 39.79 27.34
N ASN A 79 -12.41 40.00 26.91
CA ASN A 79 -11.32 40.45 27.76
C ASN A 79 -11.06 41.97 27.71
N GLY A 80 -11.84 42.73 26.94
CA GLY A 80 -11.81 44.20 26.89
C GLY A 80 -13.03 44.81 27.55
#